data_AF-A0A429BJ72-F1
#
_entry.id   AF-A0A429BJ72-F1
#
_cell.length_a   1.000
_cell.length_b   1.000
_cell.length_c   1.000
_cell.angle_alpha   90.00
_cell.angle_beta   90.00
_cell.angle_gamma   90.00
#
_symmetry.space_group_name_H-M   'P 1'
#
loop_
_entity.id
_entity.type
_entity.pdbx_description
1 polymer ?
#
loop_
_entity_poly.entity_id
_entity_poly.type
_entity_poly.pdbx_seq_one_letter_code
_entity_poly.pdbx_strand_id
1 'polypeptide(L)'
;MVLVSVAAACATTAVVWWLAGSRPSATAVADEGGTPAAVQSQASDPAATGDPAPTGDAVPSEDATPTGDAIPTGEATPTGEPTAGGDAVAAQQAGQVESLLSSSSSTRSNLSTAIADATRCRRNAVDTIEDITASRRDQLTAARTLELAALPDGAALKQTLIAALDASYDADTAFLSWARRHLAGGCTGPVSGDRDYRRGLSRSEAAQTAKAQFAQSWQPIAEAYDLTIWKAHQI
;
A
#
# COMPACT_ATOMS: atom_id res chain seq x y z
N MET A 1 -0.29 54.85 18.16
CA MET A 1 0.22 53.52 18.55
C MET A 1 -0.98 52.72 19.04
N VAL A 2 -1.59 51.93 18.15
CA VAL A 2 -2.77 51.11 18.44
C VAL A 2 -2.48 49.71 17.88
N LEU A 3 -2.41 48.73 18.78
CA LEU A 3 -2.31 47.30 18.48
C LEU A 3 -3.67 46.80 17.99
N VAL A 4 -3.70 46.12 16.85
CA VAL A 4 -4.86 45.32 16.43
C VAL A 4 -4.38 43.88 16.26
N SER A 5 -4.70 43.06 17.25
CA SER A 5 -4.62 41.60 17.21
C SER A 5 -5.77 41.06 16.37
N VAL A 6 -5.48 40.24 15.35
CA VAL A 6 -6.49 39.44 14.66
C VAL A 6 -6.23 37.98 15.00
N ALA A 7 -7.15 37.41 15.78
CA ALA A 7 -7.16 36.01 16.16
C ALA A 7 -7.59 35.14 14.96
N ALA A 8 -6.79 34.11 14.65
CA ALA A 8 -7.11 33.08 13.68
C ALA A 8 -8.10 32.07 14.30
N ALA A 9 -9.30 31.99 13.75
CA ALA A 9 -10.28 30.96 14.11
C ALA A 9 -10.12 29.76 13.17
N CYS A 10 -9.48 28.69 13.65
CA CYS A 10 -9.49 27.38 13.01
C CYS A 10 -10.81 26.67 13.30
N ALA A 11 -11.68 26.54 12.30
CA ALA A 11 -12.88 25.71 12.39
C ALA A 11 -12.62 24.34 11.76
N THR A 12 -12.35 23.34 12.60
CA THR A 12 -12.30 21.93 12.20
C THR A 12 -13.71 21.36 12.21
N THR A 13 -14.27 21.07 11.04
CA THR A 13 -15.47 20.22 10.95
C THR A 13 -15.04 18.82 10.53
N ALA A 14 -14.96 17.94 11.52
CA ALA A 14 -14.86 16.51 11.31
C ALA A 14 -16.25 15.98 10.93
N VAL A 15 -16.46 15.66 9.65
CA VAL A 15 -17.67 14.95 9.21
C VAL A 15 -17.44 13.46 9.43
N VAL A 16 -17.94 12.96 10.56
CA VAL A 16 -17.97 11.53 10.89
C VAL A 16 -19.15 10.90 10.15
N TRP A 17 -18.87 10.14 9.08
CA TRP A 17 -19.87 9.30 8.44
C TRP A 17 -19.98 7.97 9.20
N TRP A 18 -21.06 7.84 9.96
CA TRP A 18 -21.49 6.56 10.54
C TRP A 18 -22.10 5.68 9.45
N LEU A 19 -21.60 4.44 9.31
CA LEU A 19 -22.25 3.37 8.57
C LEU A 19 -23.12 2.56 9.54
N ALA A 20 -24.43 2.73 9.44
CA ALA A 20 -25.39 1.78 10.01
C ALA A 20 -25.45 0.55 9.08
N GLY A 21 -24.88 -0.56 9.56
CA GLY A 21 -24.95 -1.85 8.90
C GLY A 21 -26.37 -2.40 8.89
N SER A 22 -26.84 -2.80 7.71
CA SER A 22 -28.05 -3.61 7.54
C SER A 22 -27.62 -4.99 7.04
N ARG A 23 -27.73 -5.98 7.92
CA ARG A 23 -27.51 -7.42 7.65
C ARG A 23 -28.57 -7.93 6.66
N PRO A 24 -28.24 -8.77 5.67
CA PRO A 24 -29.23 -9.62 5.04
C PRO A 24 -29.50 -10.86 5.91
N SER A 25 -30.76 -11.03 6.30
CA SER A 25 -31.27 -12.25 6.90
C SER A 25 -31.29 -13.37 5.85
N ALA A 26 -30.58 -14.46 6.13
CA ALA A 26 -30.72 -15.71 5.39
C ALA A 26 -31.97 -16.45 5.90
N THR A 27 -32.99 -16.56 5.06
CA THR A 27 -34.05 -17.56 5.20
C THR A 27 -33.66 -18.79 4.39
N ALA A 28 -33.30 -19.85 5.08
CA ALA A 28 -33.28 -21.21 4.55
C ALA A 28 -34.71 -21.73 4.42
N VAL A 29 -35.06 -22.30 3.27
CA VAL A 29 -36.15 -23.25 3.12
C VAL A 29 -35.67 -24.40 2.23
N ALA A 30 -35.77 -25.59 2.80
CA ALA A 30 -35.56 -26.93 2.25
C ALA A 30 -36.60 -27.21 1.14
N ASP A 31 -36.20 -27.79 0.00
CA ASP A 31 -36.23 -29.24 -0.34
C ASP A 31 -37.53 -29.61 -1.07
N GLU A 32 -37.41 -30.15 -2.28
CA GLU A 32 -38.09 -31.39 -2.72
C GLU A 32 -37.55 -31.84 -4.10
N GLY A 33 -36.97 -33.04 -4.12
CA GLY A 33 -37.31 -34.09 -5.10
C GLY A 33 -36.63 -34.14 -6.47
N GLY A 34 -35.67 -35.05 -6.64
CA GLY A 34 -35.27 -35.54 -7.98
C GLY A 34 -34.02 -36.41 -8.06
N THR A 35 -34.07 -37.66 -7.60
CA THR A 35 -33.14 -38.76 -7.96
C THR A 35 -33.79 -39.68 -9.00
N PRO A 36 -33.10 -40.66 -9.64
CA PRO A 36 -31.66 -40.89 -9.82
C PRO A 36 -31.27 -41.27 -11.28
N ALA A 37 -29.98 -41.18 -11.64
CA ALA A 37 -29.39 -42.03 -12.67
C ALA A 37 -27.94 -42.36 -12.31
N ALA A 38 -27.70 -43.66 -12.12
CA ALA A 38 -26.45 -44.26 -11.71
C ALA A 38 -25.42 -44.27 -12.84
N VAL A 39 -24.15 -44.04 -12.52
CA VAL A 39 -23.02 -44.74 -13.15
C VAL A 39 -22.02 -45.10 -12.06
N GLN A 40 -21.54 -46.34 -12.16
CA GLN A 40 -20.90 -47.13 -11.14
C GLN A 40 -19.42 -46.80 -10.94
N SER A 41 -18.99 -47.11 -9.72
CA SER A 41 -17.67 -47.42 -9.19
C SER A 41 -16.61 -47.92 -10.17
N GLN A 42 -15.37 -47.49 -9.97
CA GLN A 42 -14.26 -48.42 -9.67
C GLN A 42 -13.03 -47.68 -9.13
N ALA A 43 -12.72 -47.98 -7.86
CA ALA A 43 -11.39 -47.88 -7.29
C ALA A 43 -10.60 -49.13 -7.69
N SER A 44 -9.31 -48.98 -7.93
CA SER A 44 -8.34 -50.08 -7.90
C SER A 44 -7.06 -49.56 -7.26
N ASP A 45 -6.66 -50.29 -6.23
CA ASP A 45 -5.56 -50.07 -5.29
C ASP A 45 -4.25 -50.71 -5.84
N PRO A 46 -3.12 -50.78 -5.09
CA PRO A 46 -1.76 -50.64 -5.60
C PRO A 46 -0.94 -51.95 -5.56
N ALA A 47 0.31 -51.96 -6.08
CA ALA A 47 1.40 -52.83 -5.61
C ALA A 47 2.72 -52.62 -6.38
N ALA A 48 3.82 -52.47 -5.65
CA ALA A 48 5.12 -53.17 -5.80
C ALA A 48 6.19 -52.38 -4.98
N THR A 49 6.40 -52.66 -3.70
CA THR A 49 7.26 -53.71 -3.10
C THR A 49 8.77 -53.43 -3.20
N GLY A 50 9.40 -53.24 -2.04
CA GLY A 50 10.86 -53.27 -1.88
C GLY A 50 11.34 -52.82 -0.49
N ASP A 51 11.33 -53.74 0.48
CA ASP A 51 12.02 -53.71 1.79
C ASP A 51 12.61 -55.16 1.97
N PRO A 52 13.61 -55.52 2.83
CA PRO A 52 14.27 -54.77 3.91
C PRO A 52 15.82 -54.92 4.02
N ALA A 53 16.37 -54.30 5.07
CA ALA A 53 17.77 -54.23 5.56
C ALA A 53 18.44 -55.59 5.92
N PRO A 54 19.74 -55.65 6.32
CA PRO A 54 20.09 -55.40 7.74
C PRO A 54 21.48 -54.78 8.06
N THR A 55 21.53 -54.30 9.30
CA THR A 55 22.60 -54.05 10.29
C THR A 55 24.02 -54.59 10.05
N GLY A 56 25.02 -53.75 10.40
CA GLY A 56 26.39 -54.17 10.70
C GLY A 56 27.14 -53.14 11.55
N ASP A 57 27.12 -53.32 12.88
CA ASP A 57 28.08 -52.73 13.82
C ASP A 57 29.47 -53.39 13.65
N ALA A 58 30.55 -52.60 13.68
CA ALA A 58 31.78 -52.90 14.44
C ALA A 58 32.87 -51.84 14.21
N VAL A 59 33.46 -51.39 15.31
CA VAL A 59 34.64 -50.53 15.48
C VAL A 59 35.94 -51.36 15.28
N PRO A 60 37.08 -50.74 14.90
CA PRO A 60 38.17 -50.68 15.88
C PRO A 60 38.85 -49.31 15.96
N SER A 61 39.27 -48.97 17.18
CA SER A 61 40.20 -47.91 17.55
C SER A 61 41.58 -48.13 16.93
N GLU A 62 42.20 -47.06 16.44
CA GLU A 62 43.65 -46.90 16.54
C GLU A 62 44.00 -45.49 17.03
N ASP A 63 44.91 -45.51 17.98
CA ASP A 63 45.49 -44.45 18.78
C ASP A 63 46.58 -43.72 17.97
N ALA A 64 46.57 -42.39 17.96
CA ALA A 64 47.75 -41.57 17.67
C ALA A 64 47.46 -40.10 17.99
N THR A 65 47.95 -39.62 19.14
CA THR A 65 48.35 -38.22 19.29
C THR A 65 49.71 -38.04 18.61
N PRO A 66 49.98 -36.85 18.01
CA PRO A 66 50.75 -35.88 18.78
C PRO A 66 50.36 -34.40 18.56
N THR A 67 50.63 -33.63 19.62
CA THR A 67 50.88 -32.18 19.72
C THR A 67 51.11 -31.40 18.42
N GLY A 68 50.37 -30.31 18.24
CA GLY A 68 50.69 -29.25 17.28
C GLY A 68 49.81 -28.01 17.47
N ASP A 69 50.38 -27.03 18.15
CA ASP A 69 50.11 -25.58 18.14
C ASP A 69 48.67 -25.03 17.99
N ALA A 70 48.30 -24.28 19.03
CA ALA A 70 47.19 -23.34 19.04
C ALA A 70 47.32 -22.32 17.90
N ILE A 71 46.40 -22.37 16.94
CA ILE A 71 46.15 -21.26 16.01
C ILE A 71 45.22 -20.28 16.72
N PRO A 72 45.58 -18.99 16.84
CA PRO A 72 44.73 -18.02 17.50
C PRO A 72 43.43 -17.86 16.72
N THR A 73 42.36 -17.71 17.49
CA THR A 73 41.04 -17.25 17.12
C THR A 73 41.13 -16.30 15.93
N GLY A 74 40.58 -16.72 14.78
CA GLY A 74 40.34 -15.84 13.65
C GLY A 74 39.54 -14.66 14.16
N GLU A 75 40.22 -13.52 14.20
CA GLU A 75 39.66 -12.21 14.49
C GLU A 75 38.46 -12.03 13.58
N ALA A 76 37.26 -12.03 14.17
CA ALA A 76 36.07 -11.61 13.48
C ALA A 76 36.36 -10.19 12.98
N THR A 77 36.52 -10.05 11.66
CA THR A 77 36.52 -8.75 10.99
C THR A 77 35.36 -7.95 11.55
N PRO A 78 35.59 -6.75 12.11
CA PRO A 78 34.49 -5.95 12.62
C PRO A 78 33.56 -5.68 11.44
N THR A 79 32.31 -6.12 11.59
CA THR A 79 31.20 -5.73 10.73
C THR A 79 31.29 -4.22 10.52
N GLY A 80 31.43 -3.83 9.25
CA GLY A 80 31.82 -2.48 8.84
C GLY A 80 31.09 -1.40 9.62
N GLU A 81 31.87 -0.52 10.23
CA GLU A 81 31.40 0.79 10.66
C GLU A 81 30.68 1.45 9.48
N PRO A 82 29.49 2.02 9.65
CA PRO A 82 28.79 2.67 8.55
C PRO A 82 29.69 3.79 8.04
N THR A 83 30.28 3.60 6.87
CA THR A 83 31.05 4.65 6.21
C THR A 83 30.15 5.87 6.11
N ALA A 84 30.61 7.03 6.59
CA ALA A 84 29.83 8.28 6.62
C ALA A 84 29.17 8.63 5.26
N GLY A 85 29.71 8.12 4.14
CA GLY A 85 29.08 8.24 2.82
C GLY A 85 27.78 7.45 2.63
N GLY A 86 27.63 6.29 3.26
CA GLY A 86 26.41 5.47 3.17
C GLY A 86 25.22 6.13 3.86
N ASP A 87 25.45 6.73 5.03
CA ASP A 87 24.43 7.49 5.75
C ASP A 87 23.98 8.74 4.98
N ALA A 88 24.92 9.48 4.38
CA ALA A 88 24.60 10.63 3.54
C ALA A 88 23.74 10.26 2.31
N VAL A 89 24.03 9.11 1.66
CA VAL A 89 23.21 8.62 0.53
C VAL A 89 21.82 8.22 1.01
N ALA A 90 21.70 7.53 2.13
CA ALA A 90 20.41 7.15 2.70
C ALA A 90 19.56 8.37 3.08
N ALA A 91 20.16 9.38 3.73
CA ALA A 91 19.50 10.66 4.03
C ALA A 91 19.00 11.37 2.75
N GLN A 92 19.80 11.36 1.67
CA GLN A 92 19.39 11.92 0.38
C GLN A 92 18.19 11.16 -0.22
N GLN A 93 18.18 9.82 -0.14
CA GLN A 93 17.07 9.01 -0.64
C GLN A 93 15.79 9.24 0.18
N ALA A 94 15.89 9.30 1.51
CA ALA A 94 14.77 9.65 2.39
C ALA A 94 14.21 11.04 2.06
N GLY A 95 15.08 12.04 1.86
CA GLY A 95 14.66 13.38 1.46
C GLY A 95 13.90 13.45 0.12
N GLN A 96 14.24 12.59 -0.85
CA GLN A 96 13.50 12.49 -2.11
C GLN A 96 12.09 11.93 -1.91
N VAL A 97 11.94 10.93 -1.03
CA VAL A 97 10.63 10.40 -0.65
C VAL A 97 9.81 11.49 0.03
N GLU A 98 10.38 12.22 1.00
CA GLU A 98 9.71 13.32 1.70
C GLU A 98 9.20 14.40 0.74
N SER A 99 10.03 14.82 -0.22
CA SER A 99 9.65 15.81 -1.23
C SER A 99 8.44 15.35 -2.05
N LEU A 100 8.43 14.07 -2.45
CA LEU A 100 7.31 13.49 -3.18
C LEU A 100 6.04 13.40 -2.32
N LEU A 101 6.15 13.03 -1.05
CA LEU A 101 5.01 12.95 -0.12
C LEU A 101 4.39 14.33 0.14
N SER A 102 5.22 15.36 0.28
CA SER A 102 4.76 16.75 0.41
C SER A 102 3.97 17.22 -0.81
N SER A 103 4.49 16.94 -2.03
CA SER A 103 3.76 17.20 -3.27
C SER A 103 2.43 16.43 -3.32
N SER A 104 2.45 15.15 -2.97
CA SER A 104 1.29 14.26 -2.95
C SER A 104 0.17 14.76 -2.03
N SER A 105 0.54 15.20 -0.83
CA SER A 105 -0.37 15.74 0.19
C SER A 105 -1.09 16.99 -0.28
N SER A 106 -0.34 17.94 -0.84
CA SER A 106 -0.89 19.21 -1.34
C SER A 106 -1.88 19.02 -2.49
N THR A 107 -1.67 17.97 -3.31
CA THR A 107 -2.58 17.60 -4.39
C THR A 107 -3.87 16.97 -3.84
N ARG A 108 -3.74 16.08 -2.83
CA ARG A 108 -4.86 15.30 -2.28
C ARG A 108 -5.88 16.14 -1.53
N SER A 109 -5.44 17.19 -0.83
CA SER A 109 -6.32 18.10 -0.09
C SER A 109 -7.37 18.79 -0.97
N ASN A 110 -7.10 18.93 -2.27
CA ASN A 110 -7.99 19.59 -3.22
C ASN A 110 -9.02 18.64 -3.86
N LEU A 111 -8.76 17.33 -3.90
CA LEU A 111 -9.59 16.36 -4.61
C LEU A 111 -11.00 16.22 -4.02
N SER A 112 -11.10 16.06 -2.70
CA SER A 112 -12.42 15.89 -2.04
C SER A 112 -13.31 17.11 -2.25
N THR A 113 -12.70 18.30 -2.24
CA THR A 113 -13.40 19.56 -2.55
C THR A 113 -13.85 19.60 -4.01
N ALA A 114 -12.97 19.23 -4.94
CA ALA A 114 -13.29 19.22 -6.38
C ALA A 114 -14.41 18.22 -6.73
N ILE A 115 -14.42 17.03 -6.13
CA ILE A 115 -15.51 16.05 -6.29
C ILE A 115 -16.83 16.60 -5.73
N ALA A 116 -16.79 17.25 -4.56
CA ALA A 116 -17.96 17.88 -3.98
C ALA A 116 -18.49 19.03 -4.85
N ASP A 117 -17.60 19.79 -5.49
CA ASP A 117 -17.94 20.86 -6.43
C ASP A 117 -18.54 20.32 -7.73
N ALA A 118 -18.03 19.21 -8.27
CA ALA A 118 -18.62 18.52 -9.42
C ALA A 118 -20.04 18.04 -9.09
N THR A 119 -20.25 17.51 -7.89
CA THR A 119 -21.58 17.11 -7.38
C THR A 119 -22.54 18.30 -7.30
N ARG A 120 -22.03 19.49 -6.95
CA ARG A 120 -22.79 20.75 -6.91
C ARG A 120 -22.89 21.45 -8.27
N CYS A 121 -22.51 20.77 -9.36
CA CYS A 121 -22.55 21.29 -10.71
C CYS A 121 -21.70 22.58 -10.93
N ARG A 122 -20.59 22.72 -10.20
CA ARG A 122 -19.65 23.82 -10.41
C ARG A 122 -18.82 23.55 -11.67
N ARG A 123 -18.82 24.52 -12.59
CA ARG A 123 -18.21 24.35 -13.93
C ARG A 123 -16.70 24.08 -13.91
N ASN A 124 -15.97 24.70 -12.98
CA ASN A 124 -14.52 24.53 -12.85
C ASN A 124 -14.09 23.21 -12.19
N ALA A 125 -15.04 22.40 -11.70
CA ALA A 125 -14.71 21.19 -10.96
C ALA A 125 -14.00 20.15 -11.83
N VAL A 126 -14.38 20.03 -13.11
CA VAL A 126 -13.72 19.10 -14.06
C VAL A 126 -12.27 19.50 -14.29
N ASP A 127 -12.00 20.79 -14.51
CA ASP A 127 -10.63 21.29 -14.72
C ASP A 127 -9.76 21.03 -13.49
N THR A 128 -10.29 21.28 -12.29
CA THR A 128 -9.58 21.00 -11.04
C THR A 128 -9.29 19.51 -10.85
N ILE A 129 -10.26 18.61 -11.14
CA ILE A 129 -10.03 17.16 -11.07
C ILE A 129 -9.00 16.73 -12.12
N GLU A 130 -8.99 17.35 -13.30
CA GLU A 130 -8.02 17.08 -14.36
C GLU A 130 -6.60 17.46 -13.94
N ASP A 131 -6.40 18.65 -13.37
CA ASP A 131 -5.10 19.10 -12.85
C ASP A 131 -4.56 18.18 -11.74
N ILE A 132 -5.45 17.76 -10.83
CA ILE A 132 -5.12 16.80 -9.77
C ILE A 132 -4.71 15.45 -10.37
N THR A 133 -5.47 14.96 -11.35
CA THR A 133 -5.19 13.69 -12.04
C THR A 133 -3.85 13.73 -12.76
N ALA A 134 -3.51 14.87 -13.39
CA ALA A 134 -2.23 15.07 -14.05
C ALA A 134 -1.07 15.09 -13.03
N SER A 135 -1.22 15.83 -11.93
CA SER A 135 -0.23 15.89 -10.85
C SER A 135 0.03 14.51 -10.24
N ARG A 136 -1.03 13.71 -10.06
CA ARG A 136 -0.94 12.33 -9.53
C ARG A 136 -0.15 11.40 -10.44
N ARG A 137 -0.34 11.52 -11.77
CA ARG A 137 0.43 10.75 -12.77
C ARG A 137 1.91 11.10 -12.71
N ASP A 138 2.24 12.38 -12.55
CA ASP A 138 3.63 12.85 -12.48
C ASP A 138 4.29 12.34 -11.18
N GLN A 139 3.56 12.38 -10.06
CA GLN A 139 3.99 11.78 -8.79
C GLN A 139 4.23 10.28 -8.89
N LEU A 140 3.33 9.53 -9.55
CA LEU A 140 3.51 8.10 -9.80
C LEU A 140 4.75 7.82 -10.66
N THR A 141 5.01 8.67 -11.64
CA THR A 141 6.21 8.58 -12.49
C THR A 141 7.47 8.82 -11.65
N ALA A 142 7.49 9.87 -10.83
CA ALA A 142 8.59 10.16 -9.91
C ALA A 142 8.83 9.01 -8.92
N ALA A 143 7.77 8.42 -8.35
CA ALA A 143 7.88 7.29 -7.44
C ALA A 143 8.56 6.08 -8.08
N ARG A 144 8.25 5.80 -9.36
CA ARG A 144 8.86 4.70 -10.12
C ARG A 144 10.36 4.92 -10.37
N THR A 145 10.82 6.16 -10.42
CA THR A 145 12.24 6.51 -10.63
C THR A 145 13.05 6.66 -9.34
N LEU A 146 12.43 6.60 -8.15
CA LEU A 146 13.15 6.73 -6.89
C LEU A 146 14.17 5.61 -6.70
N GLU A 147 15.40 5.95 -6.33
CA GLU A 147 16.41 5.00 -5.90
C GLU A 147 16.40 4.96 -4.37
N LEU A 148 16.02 3.82 -3.78
CA LEU A 148 15.87 3.66 -2.32
C LEU A 148 16.77 2.56 -1.74
N ALA A 149 17.78 2.09 -2.49
CA ALA A 149 18.61 0.95 -2.10
C ALA A 149 19.46 1.16 -0.84
N ALA A 150 19.69 2.40 -0.43
CA ALA A 150 20.40 2.73 0.81
C ALA A 150 19.47 2.83 2.03
N LEU A 151 18.14 2.79 1.83
CA LEU A 151 17.17 2.76 2.91
C LEU A 151 16.87 1.32 3.36
N PRO A 152 16.63 1.09 4.66
CA PRO A 152 16.11 -0.18 5.15
C PRO A 152 14.82 -0.55 4.41
N ASP A 153 14.76 -1.78 3.89
CA ASP A 153 13.63 -2.30 3.10
C ASP A 153 13.17 -1.37 1.95
N GLY A 154 14.08 -0.55 1.41
CA GLY A 154 13.73 0.50 0.45
C GLY A 154 13.03 -0.01 -0.82
N ALA A 155 13.30 -1.23 -1.26
CA ALA A 155 12.57 -1.85 -2.36
C ALA A 155 11.08 -2.07 -2.02
N ALA A 156 10.77 -2.59 -0.84
CA ALA A 156 9.41 -2.81 -0.38
C ALA A 156 8.68 -1.47 -0.11
N LEU A 157 9.39 -0.50 0.47
CA LEU A 157 8.90 0.86 0.65
C LEU A 157 8.53 1.52 -0.69
N LYS A 158 9.40 1.41 -1.70
CA LYS A 158 9.13 1.92 -3.06
C LYS A 158 7.89 1.27 -3.66
N GLN A 159 7.73 -0.05 -3.54
CA GLN A 159 6.59 -0.76 -4.11
C GLN A 159 5.27 -0.36 -3.44
N THR A 160 5.24 -0.19 -2.11
CA THR A 160 4.01 0.28 -1.43
C THR A 160 3.66 1.71 -1.80
N LEU A 161 4.66 2.59 -1.99
CA LEU A 161 4.44 3.96 -2.49
C LEU A 161 3.86 3.97 -3.91
N ILE A 162 4.43 3.16 -4.81
CA ILE A 162 3.93 3.01 -6.19
C ILE A 162 2.49 2.50 -6.16
N ALA A 163 2.18 1.47 -5.37
CA ALA A 163 0.83 0.94 -5.26
C ALA A 163 -0.17 1.98 -4.74
N ALA A 164 0.23 2.77 -3.75
CA ALA A 164 -0.58 3.86 -3.20
C ALA A 164 -0.89 4.95 -4.25
N LEU A 165 0.11 5.39 -5.01
CA LEU A 165 -0.04 6.43 -6.03
C LEU A 165 -0.77 5.91 -7.28
N ASP A 166 -0.55 4.66 -7.67
CA ASP A 166 -1.23 3.99 -8.77
C ASP A 166 -2.73 3.85 -8.48
N ALA A 167 -3.10 3.32 -7.31
CA ALA A 167 -4.51 3.24 -6.90
C ALA A 167 -5.16 4.63 -6.75
N SER A 168 -4.41 5.63 -6.28
CA SER A 168 -4.90 7.02 -6.22
C SER A 168 -5.16 7.59 -7.62
N TYR A 169 -4.25 7.37 -8.57
CA TYR A 169 -4.43 7.79 -9.96
C TYR A 169 -5.64 7.09 -10.61
N ASP A 170 -5.81 5.80 -10.34
CA ASP A 170 -6.95 5.02 -10.81
C ASP A 170 -8.30 5.53 -10.24
N ALA A 171 -8.29 6.06 -9.01
CA ALA A 171 -9.44 6.72 -8.42
C ALA A 171 -9.72 8.08 -9.08
N ASP A 172 -8.68 8.92 -9.22
CA ASP A 172 -8.77 10.26 -9.78
C ASP A 172 -9.31 10.22 -11.22
N THR A 173 -8.79 9.30 -12.05
CA THR A 173 -9.26 9.10 -13.44
C THR A 173 -10.71 8.63 -13.51
N ALA A 174 -11.16 7.81 -12.56
CA ALA A 174 -12.54 7.37 -12.48
C ALA A 174 -13.47 8.54 -12.08
N PHE A 175 -13.09 9.33 -11.06
CA PHE A 175 -13.85 10.53 -10.70
C PHE A 175 -13.87 11.57 -11.82
N LEU A 176 -12.77 11.75 -12.55
CA LEU A 176 -12.74 12.64 -13.71
C LEU A 176 -13.71 12.18 -14.81
N SER A 177 -13.74 10.88 -15.08
CA SER A 177 -14.64 10.29 -16.08
C SER A 177 -16.11 10.48 -15.70
N TRP A 178 -16.44 10.27 -14.42
CA TRP A 178 -17.76 10.56 -13.87
C TRP A 178 -18.09 12.06 -13.97
N ALA A 179 -17.22 12.94 -13.48
CA ALA A 179 -17.45 14.38 -13.43
C ALA A 179 -17.73 14.96 -14.82
N ARG A 180 -16.94 14.56 -15.83
CA ARG A 180 -17.15 14.95 -17.23
C ARG A 180 -18.53 14.56 -17.73
N ARG A 181 -18.95 13.32 -17.51
CA ARG A 181 -20.30 12.87 -17.91
C ARG A 181 -21.40 13.57 -17.12
N HIS A 182 -21.23 13.73 -15.82
CA HIS A 182 -22.22 14.36 -14.96
C HIS A 182 -22.47 15.80 -15.38
N LEU A 183 -21.42 16.59 -15.62
CA LEU A 183 -21.55 17.96 -16.12
C LEU A 183 -22.13 18.02 -17.54
N ALA A 184 -21.69 17.15 -18.46
CA ALA A 184 -22.23 17.08 -19.82
C ALA A 184 -23.73 16.70 -19.83
N GLY A 185 -24.16 15.88 -18.88
CA GLY A 185 -25.57 15.51 -18.66
C GLY A 185 -26.39 16.54 -17.88
N GLY A 186 -25.88 17.77 -17.70
CA GLY A 186 -26.59 18.83 -16.99
C GLY A 186 -26.73 18.57 -15.48
N CYS A 187 -25.84 17.77 -14.90
CA CYS A 187 -25.82 17.39 -13.49
C CYS A 187 -27.12 16.68 -13.04
N THR A 188 -27.69 15.90 -13.95
CA THR A 188 -28.88 15.08 -13.69
C THR A 188 -28.47 13.65 -13.31
N GLY A 189 -29.37 12.96 -12.59
CA GLY A 189 -29.19 11.57 -12.19
C GLY A 189 -28.43 11.33 -10.88
N PRO A 190 -28.48 10.09 -10.35
CA PRO A 190 -27.89 9.77 -9.06
C PRO A 190 -26.38 9.60 -9.14
N VAL A 191 -25.63 10.39 -8.36
CA VAL A 191 -24.16 10.32 -8.27
C VAL A 191 -23.68 8.97 -7.72
N SER A 192 -24.27 8.51 -6.61
CA SER A 192 -23.88 7.25 -5.96
C SER A 192 -24.13 6.00 -6.81
N GLY A 193 -25.04 6.07 -7.79
CA GLY A 193 -25.33 4.99 -8.72
C GLY A 193 -24.37 4.90 -9.91
N ASP A 194 -23.65 5.98 -10.22
CA ASP A 194 -22.76 6.02 -11.38
C ASP A 194 -21.62 4.99 -11.23
N ARG A 195 -21.30 4.31 -12.34
CA ARG A 195 -20.28 3.27 -12.40
C ARG A 195 -18.90 3.80 -12.02
N ASP A 196 -18.50 4.94 -12.58
CA ASP A 196 -17.14 5.44 -12.37
C ASP A 196 -17.01 6.19 -11.05
N TYR A 197 -18.10 6.79 -10.54
CA TYR A 197 -18.10 7.29 -9.17
C TYR A 197 -17.85 6.16 -8.17
N ARG A 198 -18.55 5.02 -8.30
CA ARG A 198 -18.32 3.83 -7.46
C ARG A 198 -16.93 3.23 -7.66
N ARG A 199 -16.42 3.20 -8.88
CA ARG A 199 -15.03 2.79 -9.15
C ARG A 199 -14.03 3.70 -8.43
N GLY A 200 -14.24 5.02 -8.49
CA GLY A 200 -13.41 6.00 -7.79
C GLY A 200 -13.37 5.78 -6.29
N LEU A 201 -14.53 5.49 -5.67
CA LEU A 201 -14.61 5.14 -4.24
C LEU A 201 -13.83 3.85 -3.92
N SER A 202 -14.06 2.77 -4.66
CA SER A 202 -13.37 1.49 -4.45
C SER A 202 -11.85 1.60 -4.62
N ARG A 203 -11.39 2.37 -5.62
CA ARG A 203 -9.96 2.63 -5.83
C ARG A 203 -9.38 3.55 -4.75
N SER A 204 -10.16 4.50 -4.24
CA SER A 204 -9.77 5.33 -3.09
C SER A 204 -9.55 4.49 -1.84
N GLU A 205 -10.41 3.49 -1.58
CA GLU A 205 -10.22 2.56 -0.46
C GLU A 205 -8.93 1.74 -0.62
N ALA A 206 -8.69 1.16 -1.81
CA ALA A 206 -7.44 0.46 -2.11
C ALA A 206 -6.21 1.36 -1.91
N ALA A 207 -6.30 2.63 -2.33
CA ALA A 207 -5.26 3.61 -2.09
C ALA A 207 -5.07 3.89 -0.59
N GLN A 208 -6.13 4.02 0.21
CA GLN A 208 -6.02 4.21 1.67
C GLN A 208 -5.32 3.02 2.34
N THR A 209 -5.62 1.78 1.93
CA THR A 209 -4.93 0.59 2.42
C THR A 209 -3.43 0.64 2.11
N ALA A 210 -3.05 0.92 0.85
CA ALA A 210 -1.65 1.00 0.45
C ALA A 210 -0.92 2.16 1.14
N LYS A 211 -1.57 3.32 1.33
CA LYS A 211 -1.02 4.46 2.06
C LYS A 211 -0.79 4.18 3.54
N ALA A 212 -1.67 3.40 4.16
CA ALA A 212 -1.49 2.97 5.54
C ALA A 212 -0.28 2.04 5.68
N GLN A 213 -0.12 1.09 4.75
CA GLN A 213 1.05 0.20 4.71
C GLN A 213 2.35 1.00 4.49
N PHE A 214 2.36 1.92 3.52
CA PHE A 214 3.51 2.79 3.28
C PHE A 214 3.85 3.62 4.51
N ALA A 215 2.86 4.29 5.13
CA ALA A 215 3.07 5.13 6.31
C ALA A 215 3.69 4.34 7.48
N GLN A 216 3.26 3.10 7.67
CA GLN A 216 3.81 2.21 8.70
C GLN A 216 5.29 1.89 8.44
N SER A 217 5.66 1.57 7.20
CA SER A 217 7.06 1.32 6.82
C SER A 217 7.92 2.58 6.80
N TRP A 218 7.32 3.73 6.50
CA TRP A 218 8.01 5.02 6.44
C TRP A 218 8.38 5.56 7.82
N GLN A 219 7.55 5.36 8.83
CA GLN A 219 7.73 5.93 10.16
C GLN A 219 9.15 5.76 10.75
N PRO A 220 9.76 4.55 10.83
CA PRO A 220 11.11 4.42 11.38
C PRO A 220 12.19 5.15 10.57
N ILE A 221 12.02 5.27 9.26
CA ILE A 221 12.92 6.04 8.39
C ILE A 221 12.75 7.54 8.67
N ALA A 222 11.51 8.01 8.81
CA ALA A 222 11.22 9.39 9.14
C ALA A 222 11.84 9.78 10.49
N GLU A 223 11.71 8.93 11.49
CA GLU A 223 12.33 9.12 12.82
C GLU A 223 13.86 9.14 12.74
N ALA A 224 14.47 8.24 11.96
CA ALA A 224 15.93 8.17 11.80
C ALA A 224 16.53 9.41 11.13
N TYR A 225 15.78 10.07 10.24
CA TYR A 225 16.24 11.22 9.46
C TYR A 225 15.56 12.56 9.81
N ASP A 226 14.81 12.61 10.91
CA ASP A 226 14.06 13.81 11.37
C ASP A 226 13.11 14.39 10.29
N LEU A 227 12.37 13.51 9.62
CA LEU A 227 11.40 13.83 8.57
C LEU A 227 9.95 13.74 9.07
N THR A 228 9.01 14.21 8.24
CA THR A 228 7.59 14.17 8.56
C THR A 228 7.09 12.73 8.71
N ILE A 229 6.42 12.43 9.84
CA ILE A 229 5.66 11.19 10.02
C ILE A 229 4.28 11.36 9.36
N TRP A 230 4.13 10.80 8.16
CA TRP A 230 2.92 10.92 7.37
C TRP A 230 1.82 9.94 7.81
N LYS A 231 0.58 10.42 7.86
CA LYS A 231 -0.61 9.56 8.00
C LYS A 231 -1.15 9.19 6.62
N ALA A 232 -1.82 8.04 6.52
CA ALA A 232 -2.38 7.54 5.27
C ALA A 232 -3.23 8.57 4.49
N HIS A 233 -4.04 9.37 5.18
CA HIS A 233 -4.89 10.38 4.55
C HIS A 233 -4.13 11.63 4.07
N GLN A 234 -2.88 11.79 4.44
CA GLN A 234 -2.01 12.89 4.02
C GLN A 234 -1.12 12.51 2.84
N ILE A 235 -1.04 11.23 2.49
CA ILE A 235 -0.33 10.70 1.32
C ILE A 235 -1.29 10.70 0.13
#